data_AF-A0A530LYH7-F1
#
_entry.id   AF-A0A530LYH7-F1
#
_cell.length_a   1.000
_cell.length_b   1.000
_cell.length_c   1.000
_cell.angle_alpha   90.00
_cell.angle_beta   90.00
_cell.angle_gamma   90.00
#
_symmetry.space_group_name_H-M   'P 1'
#
loop_
_entity.id
_entity.type
_entity.pdbx_description
1 polymer ?
#
loop_
_entity_poly.entity_id
_entity_poly.type
_entity_poly.pdbx_seq_one_letter_code
_entity_poly.pdbx_strand_id
1 'polypeptide(L)'
;LALDEFGADNFDIVYPPTSILAEPPVAVVDANVDAKGTRKVAEAYLSYLFSKEGQTIIAKNHYRPSKPDLVPAEDLAKLPEIKLITIDDPLFGGWKKAQPYHFGDGGIFDQIYKPAQ
;
A
#
# COMPACT_ATOMS: atom_id res chain seq x y z
N LEU A 1 8.48 11.42 -3.34
CA LEU A 1 9.29 10.31 -3.89
C LEU A 1 9.68 10.58 -5.33
N ALA A 2 8.78 10.44 -6.31
CA ALA A 2 9.17 10.62 -7.72
C ALA A 2 9.84 11.98 -8.03
N LEU A 3 9.32 13.06 -7.44
CA LEU A 3 9.91 14.40 -7.59
C LEU A 3 11.25 14.53 -6.84
N ASP A 4 11.39 13.88 -5.68
CA ASP A 4 12.61 13.92 -4.86
C ASP A 4 13.74 13.06 -5.48
N GLU A 5 13.38 11.95 -6.12
CA GLU A 5 14.31 10.96 -6.69
C GLU A 5 14.72 11.30 -8.12
N PHE A 6 13.78 11.78 -8.94
CA PHE A 6 14.02 12.03 -10.38
C PHE A 6 14.00 13.51 -10.78
N GLY A 7 13.77 14.40 -9.81
CA GLY A 7 13.78 15.85 -9.98
C GLY A 7 12.42 16.41 -10.39
N ALA A 8 11.98 17.44 -9.67
CA ALA A 8 10.67 18.08 -9.89
C ALA A 8 10.55 18.78 -11.25
N ASP A 9 11.66 19.15 -11.88
CA ASP A 9 11.66 19.79 -13.20
C ASP A 9 11.45 18.79 -14.35
N ASN A 10 11.57 17.49 -14.07
CA ASN A 10 11.48 16.43 -15.07
C ASN A 10 10.15 15.69 -15.06
N PHE A 11 9.36 15.80 -13.98
CA PHE A 11 8.17 14.99 -13.76
C PHE A 11 7.05 15.79 -13.10
N ASP A 12 5.82 15.49 -13.52
CA ASP A 12 4.60 15.95 -12.88
C ASP A 12 3.84 14.77 -12.26
N ILE A 13 3.18 15.01 -11.12
CA ILE A 13 2.24 14.05 -10.53
C ILE A 13 0.81 14.45 -10.92
N VAL A 14 0.16 13.59 -11.72
CA VAL A 14 -1.24 13.77 -12.11
C VAL A 14 -2.12 12.84 -11.28
N TYR A 15 -3.01 13.41 -10.46
CA TYR A 15 -3.98 12.66 -9.67
C TYR A 15 -5.30 12.51 -10.45
N PRO A 16 -5.75 11.28 -10.77
CA PRO A 16 -7.02 11.08 -11.45
C PRO A 16 -8.22 11.41 -10.53
N PRO A 17 -9.42 11.65 -11.09
CA PRO A 17 -10.62 11.95 -10.28
C PRO A 17 -11.03 10.85 -9.30
N THR A 18 -10.59 9.61 -9.53
CA THR A 18 -10.78 8.48 -8.63
C THR A 18 -9.61 7.52 -8.81
N SER A 19 -9.19 6.86 -7.74
CA SER A 19 -8.14 5.84 -7.73
C SER A 19 -8.53 4.67 -6.82
N ILE A 20 -7.62 3.72 -6.59
CA ILE A 20 -7.81 2.58 -5.69
C ILE A 20 -7.04 2.77 -4.38
N LEU A 21 -7.66 2.40 -3.26
CA LEU A 21 -6.99 2.33 -1.96
C LEU A 21 -6.08 1.09 -1.95
N ALA A 22 -4.77 1.32 -2.05
CA ALA A 22 -3.78 0.27 -1.90
C ALA A 22 -3.42 0.10 -0.41
N GLU A 23 -3.59 -1.10 0.13
CA GLU A 23 -3.40 -1.42 1.55
C GLU A 23 -2.36 -2.54 1.69
N PRO A 24 -1.04 -2.23 1.71
CA PRO A 24 0.01 -3.25 1.81
C PRO A 24 -0.06 -3.99 3.16
N PRO A 25 -0.46 -5.28 3.19
CA PRO A 25 -0.61 -6.00 4.45
C PRO A 25 0.75 -6.48 4.99
N VAL A 26 0.86 -6.55 6.31
CA VAL A 26 2.03 -7.13 7.01
C VAL A 26 1.56 -8.22 7.97
N ALA A 27 2.36 -9.28 8.15
CA ALA A 27 2.01 -10.41 8.99
C ALA A 27 3.24 -11.05 9.64
N VAL A 28 3.03 -11.63 10.83
CA VAL A 28 4.00 -12.55 11.45
C VAL A 28 3.88 -13.90 10.76
N VAL A 29 5.01 -14.54 10.48
CA VAL A 29 5.03 -15.91 9.96
C VAL A 29 5.23 -16.88 11.12
N ASP A 30 4.13 -17.42 11.64
CA ASP A 30 4.10 -18.21 12.89
C ASP A 30 5.14 -19.33 12.94
N ALA A 31 5.13 -20.21 11.92
CA ALA A 31 6.05 -21.34 11.86
C ALA A 31 7.53 -20.92 11.95
N ASN A 32 7.89 -19.78 11.36
CA ASN A 32 9.26 -19.28 11.36
C ASN A 32 9.66 -18.70 12.72
N VAL A 33 8.77 -17.93 13.34
CA VAL A 33 9.09 -17.27 14.61
C VAL A 33 9.09 -18.24 15.78
N ASP A 34 8.29 -19.30 15.71
CA ASP A 34 8.27 -20.37 16.70
C ASP A 34 9.52 -21.24 16.59
N ALA A 35 9.92 -21.62 15.36
CA ALA A 35 11.15 -22.38 15.13
C ALA A 35 12.42 -21.63 15.55
N LYS A 36 12.43 -20.29 15.44
CA LYS A 36 13.58 -19.43 15.75
C LYS A 36 13.54 -18.81 17.15
N GLY A 37 12.44 -18.97 17.89
CA GLY A 37 12.23 -18.31 19.18
C GLY A 37 12.17 -16.77 19.08
N THR A 38 11.78 -16.21 17.93
CA THR A 38 11.79 -14.76 17.66
C THR A 38 10.41 -14.11 17.70
N ARG A 39 9.37 -14.81 18.18
CA ARG A 39 7.98 -14.33 18.16
C ARG A 39 7.82 -12.95 18.78
N LYS A 40 8.32 -12.78 20.00
CA LYS A 40 8.19 -11.52 20.75
C LYS A 40 8.78 -10.31 20.00
N VAL A 41 9.96 -10.46 19.39
CA VAL A 41 10.60 -9.36 18.66
C VAL A 41 9.92 -9.08 17.31
N ALA A 42 9.43 -10.11 16.62
CA ALA A 42 8.69 -9.96 15.37
C ALA A 42 7.34 -9.25 15.59
N GLU A 43 6.60 -9.64 16.63
CA GLU A 43 5.34 -8.99 17.02
C GLU A 43 5.56 -7.53 17.44
N ALA A 44 6.63 -7.25 18.18
CA ALA A 44 7.02 -5.89 18.56
C ALA A 44 7.36 -5.04 17.32
N TYR A 45 8.10 -5.60 16.37
CA TYR A 45 8.45 -4.93 15.11
C TYR A 45 7.20 -4.53 14.33
N LEU A 46 6.24 -5.45 14.11
CA LEU A 46 5.00 -5.10 13.40
C LEU A 46 4.15 -4.10 14.18
N SER A 47 4.04 -4.27 15.50
CA SER A 47 3.29 -3.33 16.34
C SER A 47 3.86 -1.92 16.26
N TYR A 48 5.18 -1.79 16.16
CA TYR A 48 5.87 -0.50 16.05
C TYR A 48 5.55 0.24 14.75
N LEU A 49 5.26 -0.46 13.65
CA LEU A 49 4.79 0.18 12.40
C LEU A 49 3.52 1.00 12.62
N PHE A 50 2.68 0.62 13.59
CA PHE A 50 1.43 1.30 13.95
C PHE A 50 1.55 2.27 15.14
N SER A 51 2.78 2.52 15.61
CA SER A 51 3.08 3.55 16.60
C SER A 51 3.07 4.93 15.96
N LYS A 52 3.00 6.00 16.78
CA LYS A 52 3.12 7.37 16.31
C LYS A 52 4.39 7.60 15.48
N GLU A 53 5.52 7.06 15.95
CA GLU A 53 6.81 7.19 15.26
C GLU A 53 6.81 6.44 13.93
N GLY A 54 6.33 5.19 13.92
CA GLY A 54 6.18 4.40 12.69
C GLY A 54 5.31 5.08 11.64
N GLN A 55 4.14 5.59 12.04
CA GLN A 55 3.23 6.29 11.13
C GLN A 55 3.82 7.62 10.62
N THR A 56 4.60 8.32 11.45
CA THR A 56 5.31 9.54 11.03
C THR A 56 6.39 9.23 10.00
N ILE A 57 7.17 8.15 10.21
CA ILE A 57 8.18 7.69 9.23
C ILE A 57 7.50 7.30 7.92
N ILE A 58 6.38 6.58 7.96
CA ILE A 58 5.59 6.20 6.79
C ILE A 58 5.18 7.44 5.98
N ALA A 59 4.61 8.47 6.63
CA ALA A 59 4.22 9.72 5.96
C ALA A 59 5.40 10.47 5.35
N LYS A 60 6.52 10.58 6.10
CA LYS A 60 7.76 11.23 5.61
C LYS A 60 8.35 10.56 4.38
N ASN A 61 8.13 9.26 4.24
CA ASN A 61 8.54 8.47 3.07
C ASN A 61 7.44 8.36 2.01
N HIS A 62 6.47 9.29 1.99
CA HIS A 62 5.43 9.44 0.96
C HIS A 62 4.37 8.34 0.93
N TYR A 63 4.31 7.46 1.92
CA TYR A 63 3.23 6.50 2.06
C TYR A 63 2.07 7.13 2.83
N ARG A 64 0.83 6.73 2.52
CA ARG A 64 -0.35 7.16 3.29
C ARG A 64 -0.42 6.35 4.59
N PRO A 65 -0.30 6.99 5.77
CA PRO A 65 -0.38 6.29 7.05
C PRO A 65 -1.80 5.73 7.29
N SER A 66 -1.90 4.56 7.92
CA SER A 66 -3.18 3.95 8.30
C SER A 66 -3.81 4.62 9.52
N LYS A 67 -3.01 5.33 10.32
CA LYS A 67 -3.44 6.15 11.46
C LYS A 67 -2.97 7.60 11.28
N PRO A 68 -3.56 8.35 10.34
CA PRO A 68 -3.14 9.72 10.05
C PRO A 68 -3.33 10.66 11.27
N ASP A 69 -4.23 10.34 12.19
CA ASP A 69 -4.46 11.08 13.44
C ASP A 69 -3.23 11.12 14.37
N LEU A 70 -2.30 10.19 14.22
CA LEU A 70 -1.05 10.16 14.99
C LEU A 70 0.06 11.02 14.39
N VAL A 71 -0.10 11.47 13.14
CA VAL A 71 0.94 12.09 12.32
C VAL A 71 0.84 13.62 12.35
N PRO A 72 1.97 14.36 12.45
CA PRO A 72 1.97 15.82 12.32
C PRO A 72 1.32 16.29 11.01
N ALA A 73 0.49 17.34 11.08
CA ALA A 73 -0.24 17.85 9.91
C ALA A 73 0.67 18.28 8.76
N GLU A 74 1.87 18.78 9.06
CA GLU A 74 2.91 19.16 8.08
C GLU A 74 3.41 17.97 7.23
N ASP A 75 3.49 16.78 7.82
CA ASP A 75 3.90 15.57 7.11
C ASP A 75 2.74 15.04 6.23
N LEU A 76 1.49 15.29 6.62
CA LEU A 76 0.30 14.94 5.83
C LEU A 76 0.02 15.91 4.68
N ALA A 77 0.42 17.18 4.79
CA ALA A 77 0.16 18.22 3.78
C ALA A 77 0.73 17.88 2.38
N LYS A 78 1.73 16.99 2.33
CA LYS A 78 2.34 16.49 1.09
C LYS A 78 1.53 15.39 0.40
N LEU A 79 0.47 14.91 1.03
CA LEU A 79 -0.36 13.79 0.58
C LEU A 79 -1.76 14.31 0.26
N PRO A 80 -2.03 14.77 -0.98
CA PRO A 80 -3.33 15.34 -1.32
C PRO A 80 -4.44 14.31 -1.14
N GLU A 81 -5.64 14.77 -0.80
CA GLU A 81 -6.82 13.92 -0.73
C GLU A 81 -7.21 13.42 -2.13
N ILE A 82 -7.58 12.15 -2.23
CA ILE A 82 -8.03 11.51 -3.47
C ILE A 82 -9.25 10.66 -3.13
N LYS A 83 -10.25 10.66 -4.00
CA LYS A 83 -11.34 9.70 -3.92
C LYS A 83 -10.83 8.30 -4.24
N LEU A 84 -10.91 7.39 -3.26
CA LEU A 84 -10.41 6.02 -3.40
C LEU A 84 -11.55 5.00 -3.32
N ILE A 85 -11.51 3.99 -4.18
CA ILE A 85 -12.34 2.79 -4.12
C ILE A 85 -11.53 1.70 -3.41
N THR A 86 -12.15 0.87 -2.57
CA THR A 86 -11.46 -0.24 -1.90
C THR A 86 -11.56 -1.53 -2.70
N ILE A 87 -10.70 -2.51 -2.41
CA ILE A 87 -10.81 -3.84 -3.01
C ILE A 87 -12.11 -4.56 -2.62
N ASP A 88 -12.73 -4.19 -1.51
CA ASP A 88 -13.99 -4.77 -1.02
C ASP A 88 -15.24 -4.15 -1.65
N ASP A 89 -15.09 -3.07 -2.44
CA ASP A 89 -16.18 -2.49 -3.20
C ASP A 89 -16.87 -3.57 -4.06
N PRO A 90 -18.22 -3.57 -4.19
CA PRO A 90 -18.95 -4.54 -5.00
C PRO A 90 -18.44 -4.73 -6.43
N LEU A 91 -17.75 -3.74 -7.01
CA LEU A 91 -17.08 -3.84 -8.30
C LEU A 91 -16.01 -4.95 -8.35
N PHE A 92 -15.32 -5.20 -7.23
CA PHE A 92 -14.22 -6.17 -7.13
C PHE A 92 -14.57 -7.34 -6.19
N GLY A 93 -15.27 -7.06 -5.09
CA GLY A 93 -15.76 -8.06 -4.13
C GLY A 93 -14.65 -8.77 -3.33
N GLY A 94 -13.53 -8.10 -3.11
CA GLY A 94 -12.39 -8.57 -2.32
C GLY A 94 -11.35 -9.36 -3.12
N TRP A 95 -10.14 -9.48 -2.56
CA TRP A 95 -9.00 -10.13 -3.21
C TRP A 95 -9.28 -11.58 -3.65
N LYS A 96 -10.10 -12.34 -2.91
CA LYS A 96 -10.46 -13.72 -3.27
C LYS A 96 -11.22 -13.83 -4.60
N LYS A 97 -11.88 -12.76 -5.04
CA LYS A 97 -12.57 -12.69 -6.33
C LYS A 97 -11.74 -11.97 -7.37
N ALA A 98 -11.23 -10.79 -7.03
CA ALA A 98 -10.48 -9.94 -7.94
C ALA A 98 -9.22 -10.63 -8.49
N GLN A 99 -8.46 -11.31 -7.62
CA GLN A 99 -7.21 -11.96 -8.03
C GLN A 99 -7.41 -13.05 -9.08
N PRO A 100 -8.20 -14.12 -8.86
CA PRO A 100 -8.38 -15.15 -9.88
C PRO A 100 -9.10 -14.66 -11.13
N TYR A 101 -10.07 -13.75 -10.99
CA TYR A 101 -10.83 -13.26 -12.14
C TYR A 101 -9.98 -12.41 -13.09
N HIS A 102 -9.17 -11.50 -12.56
CA HIS A 102 -8.36 -10.61 -13.37
C HIS A 102 -6.96 -11.14 -13.67
N PHE A 103 -6.29 -11.75 -12.69
CA PHE A 103 -4.85 -12.03 -12.72
C PHE A 103 -4.48 -13.51 -12.53
N GLY A 104 -5.47 -14.40 -12.42
CA GLY A 104 -5.22 -15.84 -12.46
C GLY A 104 -4.92 -16.31 -13.88
N ASP A 105 -4.38 -17.52 -14.03
CA ASP A 105 -4.12 -18.13 -15.34
C ASP A 105 -5.39 -18.15 -16.20
N GLY A 106 -5.33 -17.55 -17.40
CA GLY A 106 -6.49 -17.39 -18.30
C GLY A 106 -7.47 -16.28 -17.90
N GLY A 107 -7.13 -15.49 -16.89
CA GLY A 107 -7.91 -14.35 -16.40
C GLY A 107 -8.00 -13.20 -17.39
N ILE A 108 -8.71 -12.14 -17.01
CA ILE A 108 -8.96 -10.99 -17.91
C ILE A 108 -7.64 -10.35 -18.40
N PHE A 109 -6.62 -10.25 -17.55
CA PHE A 109 -5.33 -9.70 -17.95
C PHE A 109 -4.72 -10.46 -19.13
N ASP A 110 -4.69 -11.79 -19.09
CA ASP A 110 -4.16 -12.61 -20.18
C ASP A 110 -4.92 -12.43 -21.50
N GLN A 111 -6.23 -12.16 -21.42
CA GLN A 111 -7.08 -11.96 -22.60
C GLN A 111 -6.85 -10.60 -23.28
N ILE A 112 -6.50 -9.58 -22.49
CA ILE A 112 -6.26 -8.22 -23.01
C ILE A 112 -4.78 -7.94 -23.25
N TYR A 113 -3.89 -8.69 -22.60
CA TYR A 113 -2.46 -8.52 -22.73
C TYR A 113 -1.98 -9.05 -24.07
N LYS A 114 -1.41 -8.15 -24.88
CA LYS A 114 -0.66 -8.50 -26.08
C LYS A 114 0.79 -8.16 -25.78
N PRO A 115 1.69 -9.15 -25.64
CA PRO A 115 3.12 -8.86 -25.54
C PRO A 115 3.53 -8.02 -26.74
N ALA A 116 4.27 -6.94 -26.51
CA ALA A 116 4.88 -6.20 -27.62
C ALA A 116 5.80 -7.17 -28.40
N GLN A 117 5.59 -7.27 -29.72
CA GLN A 117 6.53 -7.91 -30.64
C GLN A 117 7.72 -6.99 -30.91
#